data_AF-A0A382N632-F1
#
_entry.id   AF-A0A382N632-F1
#
_cell.length_a   1.000
_cell.length_b   1.000
_cell.length_c   1.000
_cell.angle_alpha   90.00
_cell.angle_beta   90.00
_cell.angle_gamma   90.00
#
_symmetry.space_group_name_H-M   'P 1'
#
loop_
_entity.id
_entity.type
_entity.pdbx_description
1 polymer ?
#
loop_
_entity_poly.entity_id
_entity_poly.type
_entity_poly.pdbx_seq_one_letter_code
_entity_poly.pdbx_strand_id
1 'polypeptide(L)'
;TIPHAKNSREILQHVVADKPVRVYRNLHKNCISVKQLGLVRCHADNVVMQNCKFIVSKAGQQRVRNEKRKNVHAYIEGIVVDARSTDELLPFAWDEIYYDPYKTDFWTVRHGGQEVEGAEWIDLDGKPCPYRGGPSVIGFNLKMRQPVAV
;
A
#
# COMPACT_ATOMS: atom_id res chain seq x y z
N THR A 1 -2.49 -15.78 -18.19
CA THR A 1 -2.96 -14.42 -17.83
C THR A 1 -2.85 -14.23 -16.33
N ILE A 2 -2.44 -13.05 -15.85
CA ILE A 2 -2.40 -12.76 -14.40
C ILE A 2 -3.86 -12.68 -13.89
N PRO A 3 -4.25 -13.44 -12.86
CA PRO A 3 -5.62 -13.43 -12.34
C PRO A 3 -5.98 -12.09 -11.68
N HIS A 4 -7.26 -11.78 -11.60
CA HIS A 4 -7.80 -10.59 -10.94
C HIS A 4 -8.66 -11.01 -9.76
N ALA A 5 -8.31 -10.54 -8.56
CA ALA A 5 -8.97 -10.79 -7.30
C ALA A 5 -9.78 -9.58 -6.85
N LYS A 6 -10.92 -9.79 -6.21
CA LYS A 6 -11.76 -8.70 -5.69
C LYS A 6 -11.36 -8.25 -4.29
N ASN A 7 -10.82 -9.16 -3.47
CA ASN A 7 -10.52 -8.93 -2.06
C ASN A 7 -9.43 -9.87 -1.55
N SER A 8 -9.04 -9.73 -0.28
CA SER A 8 -8.02 -10.58 0.36
C SER A 8 -8.25 -12.08 0.24
N ARG A 9 -9.50 -12.55 0.37
CA ARG A 9 -9.81 -13.99 0.30
C ARG A 9 -9.49 -14.59 -1.06
N GLU A 10 -9.73 -13.85 -2.13
CA GLU A 10 -9.34 -14.26 -3.49
C GLU A 10 -7.83 -14.12 -3.72
N ILE A 11 -7.18 -13.09 -3.16
CA ILE A 11 -5.72 -12.93 -3.23
C ILE A 11 -5.01 -14.14 -2.60
N LEU A 12 -5.49 -14.63 -1.46
CA LEU A 12 -4.91 -15.77 -0.73
C LEU A 12 -4.89 -17.08 -1.55
N GLN A 13 -5.68 -17.17 -2.63
CA GLN A 13 -5.64 -18.32 -3.56
C GLN A 13 -4.44 -18.27 -4.52
N HIS A 14 -3.75 -17.13 -4.60
CA HIS A 14 -2.67 -16.87 -5.55
C HIS A 14 -1.31 -16.61 -4.90
N VAL A 15 -1.27 -16.48 -3.57
CA VAL A 15 -0.05 -16.24 -2.79
C VAL A 15 0.11 -17.32 -1.73
N VAL A 16 1.34 -17.53 -1.27
CA VAL A 16 1.61 -18.35 -0.09
C VAL A 16 1.17 -17.56 1.14
N ALA A 17 0.22 -18.10 1.91
CA ALA A 17 -0.23 -17.53 3.17
C ALA A 17 0.94 -17.32 4.14
N ASP A 18 0.81 -16.35 5.05
CA ASP A 18 1.81 -16.00 6.08
C ASP A 18 3.19 -15.61 5.56
N LYS A 19 3.35 -15.44 4.24
CA LYS A 19 4.57 -14.94 3.61
C LYS A 19 4.33 -13.53 3.08
N PRO A 20 5.30 -12.62 3.25
CA PRO A 20 5.12 -11.24 2.84
C PRO A 20 4.93 -11.12 1.33
N VAL A 21 4.02 -10.24 0.94
CA VAL A 21 3.84 -9.76 -0.43
C VAL A 21 4.23 -8.30 -0.50
N ARG A 22 4.54 -7.81 -1.71
CA ARG A 22 4.60 -6.38 -2.00
C ARG A 22 3.39 -5.98 -2.82
N VAL A 23 2.62 -5.03 -2.33
CA VAL A 23 1.50 -4.42 -3.05
C VAL A 23 1.86 -3.02 -3.51
N TYR A 24 1.39 -2.66 -4.70
CA TYR A 24 1.58 -1.33 -5.27
C TYR A 24 0.48 -1.00 -6.27
N ARG A 25 0.23 0.30 -6.48
CA ARG A 25 -0.72 0.77 -7.49
C ARG A 25 -0.23 0.39 -8.88
N ASN A 26 -1.08 -0.27 -9.67
CA ASN A 26 -0.81 -0.48 -11.08
C ASN A 26 -0.92 0.88 -11.83
N LEU A 27 0.08 1.22 -12.65
CA LEU A 27 0.09 2.50 -13.37
C LEU A 27 -0.75 2.50 -14.66
N HIS A 28 -1.17 1.31 -15.12
CA HIS A 28 -1.94 1.12 -16.35
C HIS A 28 -3.38 0.67 -16.08
N LYS A 29 -3.69 0.30 -14.83
CA LYS A 29 -4.98 -0.22 -14.43
C LYS A 29 -5.43 0.45 -13.13
N ASN A 30 -6.74 0.59 -12.94
CA ASN A 30 -7.32 1.12 -11.70
C ASN A 30 -7.42 0.03 -10.62
N CYS A 31 -6.28 -0.61 -10.32
CA CYS A 31 -6.19 -1.71 -9.38
C CYS A 31 -4.79 -1.80 -8.75
N ILE A 32 -4.63 -2.77 -7.85
CA ILE A 32 -3.41 -3.10 -7.13
C ILE A 32 -2.70 -4.23 -7.88
N SER A 33 -1.37 -4.24 -7.87
CA SER A 33 -0.60 -5.42 -8.24
C SER A 33 -0.02 -6.05 -7.00
N VAL A 34 -0.25 -7.36 -6.82
CA VAL A 34 0.24 -8.14 -5.67
C VAL A 34 1.42 -8.99 -6.14
N LYS A 35 2.60 -8.73 -5.58
CA LYS A 35 3.86 -9.38 -5.96
C LYS A 35 4.38 -10.25 -4.83
N GLN A 36 4.71 -11.51 -5.11
CA GLN A 36 5.35 -12.42 -4.16
C GLN A 36 6.45 -13.20 -4.85
N LEU A 37 7.63 -13.32 -4.20
CA LEU A 37 8.80 -14.01 -4.75
C LEU A 37 9.22 -13.49 -6.14
N GLY A 38 9.24 -12.17 -6.31
CA GLY A 38 9.68 -11.57 -7.58
C GLY A 38 8.64 -11.53 -8.69
N LEU A 39 7.50 -12.21 -8.55
CA LEU A 39 6.45 -12.32 -9.59
C LEU A 39 5.14 -11.67 -9.17
N VAL A 40 4.46 -11.02 -10.11
CA VAL A 40 3.07 -10.54 -9.90
C VAL A 40 2.15 -11.76 -9.92
N ARG A 41 1.54 -12.05 -8.77
CA ARG A 41 0.69 -13.22 -8.56
C ARG A 41 -0.75 -12.97 -8.98
N CYS A 42 -1.25 -11.77 -8.71
CA CYS A 42 -2.57 -11.31 -9.14
C CYS A 42 -2.62 -9.78 -9.22
N HIS A 43 -3.66 -9.27 -9.87
CA HIS A 43 -4.16 -7.93 -9.64
C HIS A 43 -5.31 -7.97 -8.65
N ALA A 44 -5.55 -6.89 -7.91
CA ALA A 44 -6.64 -6.85 -6.93
C ALA A 44 -7.37 -5.50 -6.89
N ASP A 45 -8.66 -5.54 -6.61
CA ASP A 45 -9.45 -4.33 -6.31
C ASP A 45 -9.11 -3.82 -4.91
N ASN A 46 -9.10 -4.71 -3.92
CA ASN A 46 -8.85 -4.40 -2.51
C ASN A 46 -7.91 -5.43 -1.87
N VAL A 47 -7.14 -5.00 -0.86
CA VAL A 47 -6.33 -5.89 0.00
C VAL A 47 -6.26 -5.36 1.43
N VAL A 48 -6.48 -6.26 2.38
CA VAL A 48 -6.20 -6.05 3.81
C VAL A 48 -4.92 -6.79 4.17
N MET A 49 -4.02 -6.12 4.87
CA MET A 49 -2.69 -6.63 5.21
C MET A 49 -2.33 -6.36 6.67
N GLN A 50 -1.53 -7.27 7.25
CA GLN A 50 -0.98 -7.14 8.58
C GLN A 50 0.56 -7.04 8.54
N ASN A 51 1.15 -6.44 9.57
CA ASN A 51 2.59 -6.30 9.78
C ASN A 51 3.28 -5.57 8.60
N CYS A 52 2.74 -4.40 8.28
CA CYS A 52 3.10 -3.66 7.08
C CYS A 52 4.33 -2.76 7.27
N LYS A 53 5.18 -2.73 6.25
CA LYS A 53 6.30 -1.80 6.05
C LYS A 53 6.10 -0.99 4.77
N PHE A 54 6.40 0.29 4.83
CA PHE A 54 6.27 1.20 3.71
C PHE A 54 7.62 1.46 3.07
N ILE A 55 7.74 1.14 1.78
CA ILE A 55 9.00 1.16 1.06
C ILE A 55 8.92 2.19 -0.05
N VAL A 56 9.88 3.11 -0.11
CA VAL A 56 10.06 4.07 -1.20
C VAL A 56 11.49 3.98 -1.70
N SER A 57 11.68 3.60 -2.96
CA SER A 57 13.00 3.65 -3.60
C SER A 57 13.35 5.10 -3.95
N LYS A 58 14.36 5.67 -3.28
CA LYS A 58 14.82 7.05 -3.54
C LYS A 58 15.35 7.25 -4.96
N ALA A 59 16.07 6.27 -5.51
CA ALA A 59 16.49 6.31 -6.91
C ALA A 59 15.28 6.33 -7.87
N GLY A 60 14.26 5.50 -7.59
CA GLY A 60 13.03 5.48 -8.36
C GLY A 60 12.25 6.80 -8.28
N GLN A 61 12.14 7.38 -7.09
CA GLN A 61 11.52 8.67 -6.82
C GLN A 61 12.26 9.81 -7.54
N GLN A 62 13.59 9.87 -7.43
CA GLN A 62 14.40 10.87 -8.12
C GLN A 62 14.17 10.82 -9.63
N ARG A 63 14.11 9.61 -10.20
CA ARG A 63 13.80 9.43 -11.62
C ARG A 63 12.42 9.97 -11.98
N VAL A 64 11.38 9.71 -11.18
CA VAL A 64 10.03 10.29 -11.40
C VAL A 64 10.08 11.82 -11.36
N ARG A 65 10.81 12.40 -10.40
CA ARG A 65 10.92 13.85 -10.24
C ARG A 65 11.68 14.51 -11.39
N ASN A 66 12.71 13.86 -11.92
CA ASN A 66 13.53 14.35 -13.03
C ASN A 66 12.81 14.22 -14.37
N GLU A 67 12.34 13.01 -14.69
CA GLU A 67 11.75 12.69 -16.00
C GLU A 67 10.28 13.12 -16.11
N LYS A 68 9.65 13.50 -15.00
CA LYS A 68 8.20 13.77 -14.89
C LYS A 68 7.34 12.62 -15.40
N ARG A 69 7.87 11.40 -15.36
CA ARG A 69 7.20 10.16 -15.80
C ARG A 69 7.08 9.19 -14.64
N LYS A 70 5.84 8.76 -14.34
CA LYS A 70 5.58 7.83 -13.25
C LYS A 70 6.26 6.48 -13.51
N ASN A 71 6.84 5.92 -12.46
CA ASN A 71 7.37 4.56 -12.42
C ASN A 71 6.93 3.88 -11.11
N VAL A 72 7.00 2.56 -11.04
CA VAL A 72 6.73 1.82 -9.80
C VAL A 72 7.98 1.86 -8.93
N HIS A 73 7.90 2.55 -7.80
CA HIS A 73 9.01 2.70 -6.85
C HIS A 73 8.56 2.73 -5.39
N ALA A 74 7.26 2.72 -5.13
CA ALA A 74 6.68 2.69 -3.79
C ALA A 74 5.85 1.41 -3.61
N TYR A 75 5.98 0.80 -2.45
CA TYR A 75 5.37 -0.49 -2.11
C TYR A 75 4.91 -0.49 -0.65
N ILE A 76 3.87 -1.27 -0.36
CA ILE A 76 3.57 -1.74 0.98
C ILE A 76 3.95 -3.22 1.03
N GLU A 77 4.82 -3.60 1.96
CA GLU A 77 5.23 -4.98 2.19
C GLU A 77 4.61 -5.50 3.49
N GLY A 78 3.96 -6.66 3.45
CA GLY A 78 3.27 -7.23 4.61
C GLY A 78 2.57 -8.54 4.27
N ILE A 79 1.78 -9.08 5.21
CA ILE A 79 1.09 -10.36 5.06
C ILE A 79 -0.37 -10.09 4.68
N VAL A 80 -0.87 -10.75 3.63
CA VAL A 80 -2.30 -10.67 3.29
C VAL A 80 -3.10 -11.47 4.30
N VAL A 81 -4.19 -10.89 4.79
CA VAL A 81 -5.08 -11.49 5.80
C VAL A 81 -6.53 -11.34 5.36
N ASP A 82 -7.43 -12.19 5.87
CA ASP A 82 -8.86 -12.01 5.61
C ASP A 82 -9.31 -10.65 6.15
N ALA A 83 -10.17 -9.95 5.39
CA ALA A 83 -10.68 -8.64 5.82
C ALA A 83 -11.44 -8.73 7.14
N ARG A 84 -12.08 -9.86 7.44
CA ARG A 84 -12.76 -10.07 8.72
C ARG A 84 -11.83 -10.10 9.93
N SER A 85 -10.52 -10.24 9.73
CA SER A 85 -9.55 -10.14 10.81
C SER A 85 -9.50 -8.73 11.44
N THR A 86 -10.15 -7.74 10.84
CA THR A 86 -10.27 -6.38 11.39
C THR A 86 -11.64 -6.06 11.99
N ASP A 87 -12.59 -7.02 12.05
CA ASP A 87 -13.97 -6.77 12.49
C ASP A 87 -14.06 -6.23 13.94
N GLU A 88 -13.08 -6.57 14.78
CA GLU A 88 -13.02 -6.14 16.19
C GLU A 88 -12.24 -4.82 16.39
N LEU A 89 -11.64 -4.27 15.33
CA LEU A 89 -10.88 -3.02 15.43
C LEU A 89 -11.80 -1.81 15.45
N LEU A 90 -11.45 -0.81 16.26
CA LEU A 90 -12.26 0.40 16.41
C LEU A 90 -12.28 1.21 15.10
N PRO A 91 -13.46 1.54 14.54
CA PRO A 91 -13.57 2.16 13.22
C PRO A 91 -13.00 3.59 13.16
N PHE A 92 -12.88 4.26 14.30
CA PHE A 92 -12.35 5.63 14.41
C PHE A 92 -10.84 5.71 14.65
N ALA A 93 -10.15 4.56 14.77
CA ALA A 93 -8.71 4.51 15.04
C ALA A 93 -7.85 4.31 13.77
N TRP A 94 -8.48 4.40 12.60
CA TRP A 94 -7.81 4.27 11.31
C TRP A 94 -7.45 5.64 10.75
N ASP A 95 -6.19 5.79 10.36
CA ASP A 95 -5.65 7.01 9.77
C ASP A 95 -5.53 6.85 8.26
N GLU A 96 -5.96 7.87 7.51
CA GLU A 96 -5.71 7.92 6.07
C GLU A 96 -4.24 8.29 5.82
N ILE A 97 -3.56 7.48 5.01
CA ILE A 97 -2.17 7.70 4.61
C ILE A 97 -2.06 7.81 3.08
N TYR A 98 -1.04 8.50 2.61
CA TYR A 98 -0.80 8.65 1.18
C TYR A 98 0.68 8.76 0.84
N TYR A 99 0.98 8.55 -0.44
CA TYR A 99 2.28 8.83 -1.02
C TYR A 99 2.08 9.49 -2.38
N ASP A 100 2.70 10.65 -2.59
CA ASP A 100 2.78 11.32 -3.88
C ASP A 100 4.25 11.67 -4.16
N PRO A 101 4.89 11.07 -5.17
CA PRO A 101 6.32 11.29 -5.43
C PRO A 101 6.67 12.74 -5.75
N TYR A 102 5.69 13.59 -6.09
CA TYR A 102 5.91 15.01 -6.35
C TYR A 102 5.74 15.90 -5.11
N LYS A 103 5.19 15.38 -4.01
CA LYS A 103 4.85 16.15 -2.81
C LYS A 103 5.48 15.61 -1.54
N THR A 104 5.70 14.31 -1.45
CA THR A 104 6.14 13.62 -0.24
C THR A 104 7.40 12.81 -0.51
N ASP A 105 8.29 12.76 0.47
CA ASP A 105 9.50 11.93 0.41
C ASP A 105 9.25 10.49 0.87
N PHE A 106 8.29 10.30 1.77
CA PHE A 106 7.86 9.02 2.35
C PHE A 106 6.34 8.93 2.35
N TRP A 107 5.81 7.82 2.88
CA TRP A 107 4.37 7.73 3.16
C TRP A 107 4.03 8.68 4.31
N THR A 108 2.86 9.32 4.22
CA THR A 108 2.51 10.45 5.07
C THR A 108 1.07 10.33 5.54
N VAL A 109 0.81 10.60 6.81
CA VAL A 109 -0.54 10.75 7.36
C VAL A 109 -1.20 11.95 6.70
N ARG A 110 -2.37 11.76 6.10
CA ARG A 110 -3.09 12.83 5.39
C ARG A 110 -3.45 13.98 6.33
N HIS A 111 -3.94 13.64 7.52
CA HIS A 111 -4.32 14.60 8.55
C HIS A 111 -3.18 14.76 9.56
N GLY A 112 -2.32 15.75 9.33
CA GLY A 112 -1.22 16.09 10.24
C GLY A 112 0.16 16.07 9.58
N GLY A 113 0.33 15.33 8.48
CA GLY A 113 1.54 15.39 7.66
C GLY A 113 2.74 14.62 8.23
N GLN A 114 2.56 13.85 9.30
CA GLN A 114 3.63 13.03 9.86
C GLN A 114 4.04 11.92 8.87
N GLU A 115 5.33 11.69 8.76
CA GLU A 115 5.87 10.59 7.96
C GLU A 115 5.72 9.27 8.72
N VAL A 116 5.40 8.22 7.98
CA VAL A 116 5.17 6.87 8.50
C VAL A 116 5.97 5.85 7.71
N GLU A 117 6.42 4.82 8.40
CA GLU A 117 7.23 3.74 7.81
C GLU A 117 6.59 2.36 7.89
N GLY A 118 5.44 2.25 8.56
CA GLY A 118 4.66 1.03 8.59
C GLY A 118 3.35 1.19 9.35
N ALA A 119 2.64 0.08 9.49
CA ALA A 119 1.41 -0.01 10.26
C ALA A 119 1.23 -1.46 10.73
N GLU A 120 0.46 -1.67 11.80
CA GLU A 120 0.04 -3.02 12.16
C GLU A 120 -0.95 -3.56 11.13
N TRP A 121 -1.93 -2.75 10.73
CA TRP A 121 -2.93 -3.11 9.72
C TRP A 121 -3.03 -2.06 8.62
N ILE A 122 -3.29 -2.51 7.40
CA ILE A 122 -3.59 -1.69 6.23
C ILE A 122 -4.83 -2.23 5.54
N ASP A 123 -5.73 -1.35 5.15
CA ASP A 123 -6.74 -1.60 4.13
C ASP A 123 -6.47 -0.68 2.93
N LEU A 124 -6.28 -1.28 1.76
CA LEU A 124 -5.95 -0.60 0.53
C LEU A 124 -6.97 -0.90 -0.55
N ASP A 125 -7.65 0.13 -1.03
CA ASP A 125 -8.51 0.10 -2.21
C ASP A 125 -7.77 0.68 -3.41
N GLY A 126 -7.57 -0.15 -4.44
CA GLY A 126 -6.91 0.21 -5.69
C GLY A 126 -7.75 1.10 -6.59
N LYS A 127 -9.07 1.11 -6.42
CA LYS A 127 -9.96 1.96 -7.21
C LYS A 127 -9.79 3.42 -6.79
N PRO A 128 -9.87 4.36 -7.74
CA PRO A 128 -9.87 5.77 -7.41
C PRO A 128 -11.03 6.10 -6.46
N CYS A 129 -10.73 6.73 -5.34
CA CYS A 129 -11.74 7.39 -4.52
C CYS A 129 -12.45 8.46 -5.38
N PRO A 130 -13.80 8.45 -5.48
CA PRO A 130 -14.55 9.36 -6.35
C PRO A 130 -14.24 10.85 -6.11
N TYR A 131 -13.91 11.20 -4.87
CA TYR A 131 -13.65 12.58 -4.46
C TYR A 131 -12.18 13.00 -4.61
N ARG A 132 -11.24 12.04 -4.72
CA ARG A 132 -9.79 12.30 -4.61
C ARG A 132 -8.96 11.79 -5.78
N GLY A 133 -9.52 10.94 -6.66
CA GLY A 133 -8.88 10.49 -7.90
C GLY A 133 -7.73 9.47 -7.75
N GLY A 134 -7.39 9.05 -6.52
CA GLY A 134 -6.32 8.10 -6.20
C GLY A 134 -6.79 6.91 -5.37
N PRO A 135 -5.94 5.87 -5.16
CA PRO A 135 -6.30 4.75 -4.29
C PRO A 135 -6.51 5.25 -2.86
N SER A 136 -7.36 4.55 -2.11
CA SER A 136 -7.55 4.81 -0.69
C SER A 136 -6.63 3.89 0.11
N VAL A 137 -5.88 4.43 1.06
CA VAL A 137 -5.06 3.63 1.99
C VAL A 137 -5.34 4.13 3.39
N ILE A 138 -5.84 3.26 4.24
CA ILE A 138 -6.02 3.52 5.66
C ILE A 138 -5.18 2.53 6.45
N GLY A 139 -4.63 2.99 7.57
CA GLY A 139 -3.83 2.16 8.46
C GLY A 139 -4.23 2.29 9.91
N PHE A 140 -4.09 1.20 10.67
CA PHE A 140 -4.30 1.17 12.11
C PHE A 140 -2.98 0.86 12.82
N ASN A 141 -2.77 1.53 13.96
CA ASN A 141 -1.53 1.46 14.75
C ASN A 141 -0.29 1.77 13.89
N LEU A 142 -0.25 3.02 13.39
CA LEU A 142 0.80 3.51 12.51
C LEU A 142 2.15 3.57 13.21
N LYS A 143 3.19 3.16 12.49
CA LYS A 143 4.59 3.30 12.92
C LYS A 143 5.14 4.58 12.33
N MET A 144 5.22 5.60 13.17
CA MET A 144 5.80 6.90 12.80
C MET A 144 7.26 6.73 12.42
N ARG A 145 7.66 7.39 11.33
CA ARG A 145 9.06 7.44 10.91
C ARG A 145 9.82 8.32 11.88
N GLN A 146 10.88 7.78 12.48
CA GLN A 146 11.76 8.61 13.30
C GLN A 146 12.65 9.49 12.41
N PRO A 147 12.92 10.75 12.80
CA PRO A 147 13.94 11.55 12.14
C PRO A 147 15.26 10.77 12.16
N VAL A 148 15.94 10.70 11.01
CA VAL A 148 17.31 10.20 11.00
C VAL A 148 18.13 11.23 11.76
N ALA A 149 18.72 10.84 12.89
CA ALA A 149 19.68 11.69 13.60
C ALA A 149 20.80 12.04 12.62
N VAL A 150 20.98 13.36 12.40
CA VAL A 150 22.04 13.92 11.56
C VAL A 150 23.36 13.88 12.33
#